data_AF-A0A3S3QW42-F1
#
_entry.id   AF-A0A3S3QW42-F1
#
_cell.length_a   1.000
_cell.length_b   1.000
_cell.length_c   1.000
_cell.angle_alpha   90.00
_cell.angle_beta   90.00
_cell.angle_gamma   90.00
#
_symmetry.space_group_name_H-M   'P 1'
#
loop_
_entity.id
_entity.type
_entity.pdbx_description
1 polymer ?
#
loop_
_entity_poly.entity_id
_entity_poly.type
_entity_poly.pdbx_seq_one_letter_code
_entity_poly.pdbx_strand_id
1 'polypeptide(L)'
;MRNHAVIATAQLLDALGLHIIEREVAPHNRTRYAVLGRDIAQPTGYDATTFITGPLDDRVGLLVDILGEFSRHGINILDMSSENDVKSQKLQIYIEAEGHVEDRAMQEAVVCIEERIIGQRNSMRLLGCFPRVDMRPKYIGSFGFIGTGAMSDWFADRLEHEGYQALMTGRSTELRPEEMIPQVDVVVICVPISFTADTVRQYGPLIEDGKALILLAGESETTIESALEVTGSGVEIMLIHNLWGPGCNHEG
;
A
#
# COMPACT_ATOMS: atom_id res chain seq x y z
N MET A 1 -44.65 -22.63 15.69
CA MET A 1 -43.44 -21.80 15.89
C MET A 1 -42.50 -22.02 14.71
N ARG A 2 -42.02 -20.98 14.05
CA ARG A 2 -40.92 -21.08 13.08
C ARG A 2 -39.61 -20.91 13.87
N ASN A 3 -38.88 -22.01 14.11
CA ASN A 3 -37.64 -22.04 14.92
C ASN A 3 -36.35 -22.12 14.07
N HIS A 4 -36.43 -21.89 12.76
CA HIS A 4 -35.30 -21.98 11.86
C HIS A 4 -35.21 -20.71 11.01
N ALA A 5 -33.99 -20.28 10.73
CA ALA A 5 -33.67 -19.20 9.81
C ALA A 5 -32.57 -19.67 8.85
N VAL A 6 -32.49 -19.02 7.69
CA VAL A 6 -31.50 -19.31 6.64
C VAL A 6 -30.68 -18.05 6.40
N ILE A 7 -29.36 -18.19 6.35
CA ILE A 7 -28.43 -17.14 5.92
C ILE A 7 -28.00 -17.48 4.50
N ALA A 8 -28.29 -16.58 3.57
CA ALA A 8 -28.00 -16.75 2.15
C ALA A 8 -27.96 -15.40 1.44
N THR A 9 -27.57 -15.39 0.16
CA THR A 9 -27.66 -14.21 -0.69
C THR A 9 -29.13 -13.77 -0.86
N ALA A 10 -29.36 -12.47 -1.01
CA ALA A 10 -30.71 -11.94 -1.20
C ALA A 10 -31.42 -12.58 -2.40
N GLN A 11 -30.69 -12.79 -3.51
CA GLN A 11 -31.26 -13.43 -4.71
C GLN A 11 -31.75 -14.86 -4.44
N LEU A 12 -31.03 -15.64 -3.61
CA LEU A 12 -31.44 -17.00 -3.27
C LEU A 12 -32.66 -17.01 -2.35
N LEU A 13 -32.72 -16.10 -1.37
CA LEU A 13 -33.88 -15.98 -0.49
C LEU A 13 -35.15 -15.61 -1.28
N ASP A 14 -35.04 -14.66 -2.20
CA ASP A 14 -36.14 -14.26 -3.08
C ASP A 14 -36.60 -15.41 -3.98
N ALA A 15 -35.66 -16.16 -4.58
CA ALA A 15 -35.96 -17.32 -5.41
C ALA A 15 -36.65 -18.46 -4.64
N LEU A 16 -36.38 -18.59 -3.34
CA LEU A 16 -37.03 -19.56 -2.44
C LEU A 16 -38.35 -19.04 -1.84
N GLY A 17 -38.77 -17.81 -2.16
CA GLY A 17 -39.97 -17.18 -1.59
C GLY A 17 -39.86 -16.89 -0.09
N LEU A 18 -38.63 -16.75 0.43
CA LEU A 18 -38.35 -16.47 1.83
C LEU A 18 -38.34 -14.95 2.07
N HIS A 19 -38.97 -14.51 3.16
CA HIS A 19 -38.96 -13.11 3.55
C HIS A 19 -37.66 -12.75 4.28
N ILE A 20 -36.96 -11.73 3.78
CA ILE A 20 -35.74 -11.20 4.41
C ILE A 20 -36.10 -10.45 5.68
N ILE A 21 -35.63 -10.92 6.83
CA ILE A 21 -35.87 -10.29 8.14
C ILE A 21 -34.76 -9.31 8.56
N GLU A 22 -33.55 -9.51 8.06
CA GLU A 22 -32.36 -8.72 8.38
C GLU A 22 -31.40 -8.75 7.19
N ARG A 23 -30.69 -7.64 6.94
CA ARG A 23 -29.68 -7.51 5.87
C ARG A 23 -28.31 -7.28 6.49
N GLU A 24 -27.24 -7.51 5.71
CA GLU A 24 -25.86 -7.20 6.14
C GLU A 24 -25.44 -7.90 7.45
N VAL A 25 -25.86 -9.15 7.68
CA VAL A 25 -25.56 -9.90 8.91
C VAL A 25 -24.08 -10.23 9.12
N ALA A 26 -23.22 -9.95 8.13
CA ALA A 26 -21.77 -10.14 8.18
C ALA A 26 -21.03 -9.05 7.36
N PRO A 27 -21.08 -7.77 7.78
CA PRO A 27 -20.70 -6.62 6.95
C PRO A 27 -19.20 -6.51 6.64
N HIS A 28 -18.38 -7.29 7.34
CA HIS A 28 -16.92 -7.31 7.16
C HIS A 28 -16.42 -8.54 6.39
N ASN A 29 -17.31 -9.47 6.01
CA ASN A 29 -16.90 -10.64 5.26
C ASN A 29 -16.70 -10.30 3.78
N ARG A 30 -15.45 -10.37 3.33
CA ARG A 30 -15.07 -10.10 1.94
C ARG A 30 -14.43 -11.34 1.34
N THR A 31 -14.82 -11.68 0.11
CA THR A 31 -14.22 -12.79 -0.64
C THR A 31 -13.45 -12.24 -1.83
N ARG A 32 -12.17 -12.58 -1.92
CA ARG A 32 -11.31 -12.27 -3.06
C ARG A 32 -11.43 -13.40 -4.09
N TYR A 33 -11.72 -13.05 -5.33
CA TYR A 33 -11.81 -13.99 -6.45
C TYR A 33 -10.66 -13.75 -7.42
N ALA A 34 -10.11 -14.83 -7.99
CA ALA A 34 -9.16 -14.77 -9.08
C ALA A 34 -9.90 -14.94 -10.42
N VAL A 35 -9.58 -14.08 -11.40
CA VAL A 35 -10.02 -14.24 -12.79
C VAL A 35 -8.87 -14.84 -13.58
N LEU A 36 -9.08 -16.02 -14.16
CA LEU A 36 -8.03 -16.77 -14.86
C LEU A 36 -8.04 -16.42 -16.36
N GLY A 37 -6.90 -15.95 -16.85
CA GLY A 37 -6.63 -15.69 -18.27
C GLY A 37 -5.44 -16.50 -18.78
N ARG A 38 -5.19 -16.44 -20.09
CA ARG A 38 -3.98 -17.02 -20.69
C ARG A 38 -2.82 -16.03 -20.76
N ASP A 39 -3.15 -14.75 -20.85
CA ASP A 39 -2.21 -13.66 -21.05
C ASP A 39 -1.92 -12.96 -19.73
N ILE A 40 -0.69 -12.47 -19.57
CA ILE A 40 -0.26 -11.67 -18.42
C ILE A 40 -0.80 -10.25 -18.61
N ALA A 41 -1.30 -9.64 -17.52
CA ALA A 41 -1.73 -8.24 -17.55
C ALA A 41 -0.55 -7.32 -17.88
N GLN A 42 -0.83 -6.13 -18.44
CA GLN A 42 0.20 -5.10 -18.58
C GLN A 42 0.48 -4.47 -17.21
N PRO A 43 1.72 -3.98 -16.96
CA PRO A 43 2.04 -3.27 -15.73
C PRO A 43 1.12 -2.07 -15.51
N THR A 44 0.64 -1.91 -14.27
CA THR A 44 -0.17 -0.77 -13.83
C THR A 44 0.55 0.14 -12.84
N GLY A 45 1.67 -0.32 -12.26
CA GLY A 45 2.41 0.38 -11.21
C GLY A 45 1.89 0.08 -9.81
N TYR A 46 0.71 -0.55 -9.69
CA TYR A 46 0.19 -1.10 -8.45
C TYR A 46 -0.24 -2.55 -8.67
N ASP A 47 0.76 -3.40 -8.91
CA ASP A 47 0.59 -4.78 -9.33
C ASP A 47 0.91 -5.77 -8.20
N ALA A 48 0.43 -7.00 -8.38
CA ALA A 48 0.82 -8.14 -7.59
C ALA A 48 1.19 -9.30 -8.52
N THR A 49 2.29 -9.97 -8.17
CA THR A 49 2.79 -11.14 -8.88
C THR A 49 2.70 -12.37 -7.99
N THR A 50 2.15 -13.45 -8.53
CA THR A 50 1.97 -14.72 -7.81
C THR A 50 2.90 -15.79 -8.34
N PHE A 51 3.58 -16.47 -7.42
CA PHE A 51 4.47 -17.58 -7.70
C PHE A 51 4.08 -18.80 -6.89
N ILE A 52 4.41 -19.97 -7.41
CA ILE A 52 4.49 -21.19 -6.60
C ILE A 52 5.83 -21.85 -6.84
N THR A 53 6.49 -22.28 -5.77
CA THR A 53 7.74 -23.02 -5.91
C THR A 53 7.47 -24.42 -6.48
N GLY A 54 8.47 -24.98 -7.16
CA GLY A 54 8.58 -26.43 -7.33
C GLY A 54 8.71 -27.13 -5.97
N PRO A 55 8.62 -28.47 -5.93
CA PRO A 55 8.79 -29.22 -4.71
C PRO A 55 10.21 -29.05 -4.15
N LEU A 56 10.32 -28.47 -2.95
CA LEU A 56 11.57 -28.06 -2.34
C LEU A 56 12.22 -29.20 -1.55
N ASP A 57 13.55 -29.25 -1.57
CA ASP A 57 14.30 -30.11 -0.66
C ASP A 57 14.36 -29.46 0.73
N ASP A 58 14.12 -30.24 1.78
CA ASP A 58 14.16 -29.74 3.15
C ASP A 58 15.55 -29.21 3.52
N ARG A 59 15.61 -27.91 3.81
CA ARG A 59 16.78 -27.24 4.36
C ARG A 59 16.36 -26.27 5.45
N VAL A 60 17.04 -26.34 6.60
CA VAL A 60 16.85 -25.36 7.69
C VAL A 60 17.07 -23.95 7.15
N GLY A 61 16.14 -23.04 7.43
CA GLY A 61 16.22 -21.64 7.03
C GLY A 61 15.79 -21.33 5.59
N LEU A 62 15.42 -22.33 4.77
CA LEU A 62 15.07 -22.11 3.36
C LEU A 62 13.99 -21.05 3.17
N LEU A 63 12.90 -21.13 3.94
CA LEU A 63 11.83 -20.14 3.88
C LEU A 63 12.35 -18.74 4.28
N VAL A 64 13.12 -18.64 5.36
CA VAL A 64 13.68 -17.36 5.82
C VAL A 64 14.58 -16.74 4.76
N ASP A 65 15.40 -17.55 4.09
CA ASP A 65 16.26 -17.07 3.01
C ASP A 65 15.44 -16.55 1.83
N ILE A 66 14.39 -17.29 1.41
CA ILE A 66 13.49 -16.88 0.32
C ILE A 66 12.81 -15.54 0.65
N LEU A 67 12.19 -15.42 1.83
CA LEU A 67 11.52 -14.18 2.25
C LEU A 67 12.52 -13.03 2.41
N GLY A 68 13.72 -13.34 2.88
CA GLY A 68 14.82 -12.39 3.02
C GLY A 68 15.24 -11.78 1.69
N GLU A 69 15.17 -12.54 0.59
CA GLU A 69 15.52 -12.01 -0.73
C GLU A 69 14.50 -11.02 -1.26
N PHE A 70 13.20 -11.29 -1.11
CA PHE A 70 12.17 -10.28 -1.40
C PHE A 70 12.40 -9.00 -0.58
N SER A 71 12.71 -9.15 0.71
CA SER A 71 12.95 -8.01 1.61
C SER A 71 14.17 -7.18 1.19
N ARG A 72 15.27 -7.81 0.76
CA ARG A 72 16.48 -7.11 0.26
C ARG A 72 16.22 -6.28 -0.99
N HIS A 73 15.28 -6.73 -1.81
CA HIS A 73 14.85 -6.02 -3.02
C HIS A 73 13.71 -5.03 -2.76
N GLY A 74 13.31 -4.80 -1.51
CA GLY A 74 12.22 -3.90 -1.15
C GLY A 74 10.83 -4.42 -1.56
N ILE A 75 10.72 -5.71 -1.85
CA ILE A 75 9.49 -6.34 -2.33
C ILE A 75 8.69 -6.82 -1.12
N ASN A 76 7.48 -6.29 -0.99
CA ASN A 76 6.55 -6.68 0.06
C ASN A 76 5.80 -7.97 -0.31
N ILE A 77 5.50 -8.81 0.68
CA ILE A 77 4.74 -10.06 0.51
C ILE A 77 3.31 -9.82 0.98
N LEU A 78 2.35 -10.03 0.07
CA LEU A 78 0.93 -9.76 0.28
C LEU A 78 0.20 -10.97 0.85
N ASP A 79 0.54 -12.17 0.36
CA ASP A 79 -0.01 -13.43 0.82
C ASP A 79 1.04 -14.53 0.68
N MET A 80 0.96 -15.52 1.55
CA MET A 80 1.82 -16.68 1.52
C MET A 80 1.09 -17.87 2.12
N SER A 81 1.17 -19.00 1.43
CA SER A 81 0.74 -20.27 1.96
C SER A 81 1.75 -21.36 1.60
N SER A 82 1.81 -22.38 2.43
CA SER A 82 2.56 -23.59 2.13
C SER A 82 1.62 -24.76 1.96
N GLU A 83 1.96 -25.61 1.00
CA GLU A 83 1.29 -26.89 0.77
C GLU A 83 2.33 -27.98 0.50
N ASN A 84 1.91 -29.23 0.54
CA ASN A 84 2.78 -30.35 0.18
C ASN A 84 2.40 -30.84 -1.22
N ASP A 85 3.39 -30.99 -2.10
CA ASP A 85 3.17 -31.56 -3.43
C ASP A 85 2.56 -32.97 -3.29
N VAL A 86 1.48 -33.22 -4.01
CA VAL A 86 0.70 -34.46 -3.89
C VAL A 86 1.55 -35.69 -4.21
N LYS A 87 2.50 -35.59 -5.15
CA LYS A 87 3.29 -36.74 -5.63
C LYS A 87 4.53 -37.00 -4.78
N SER A 88 5.30 -35.96 -4.49
CA SER A 88 6.60 -36.05 -3.81
C SER A 88 6.49 -35.84 -2.30
N GLN A 89 5.37 -35.32 -1.80
CA GLN A 89 5.16 -34.90 -0.40
C GLN A 89 6.14 -33.83 0.07
N LYS A 90 6.89 -33.22 -0.85
CA LYS A 90 7.80 -32.12 -0.57
C LYS A 90 7.05 -30.80 -0.49
N LEU A 91 7.61 -29.87 0.29
CA LEU A 91 7.05 -28.54 0.49
C LEU A 91 6.98 -27.76 -0.83
N GLN A 92 5.87 -27.08 -1.04
CA GLN A 92 5.69 -26.01 -2.02
C GLN A 92 5.21 -24.76 -1.31
N ILE A 93 5.64 -23.61 -1.82
CA ILE A 93 5.31 -22.32 -1.24
C ILE A 93 4.64 -21.49 -2.32
N TYR A 94 3.38 -21.10 -2.08
CA TYR A 94 2.70 -20.06 -2.82
C TYR A 94 3.06 -18.71 -2.21
N ILE A 95 3.46 -17.77 -3.05
CA ILE A 95 3.83 -16.40 -2.66
C ILE A 95 3.11 -15.44 -3.58
N GLU A 96 2.40 -14.48 -3.01
CA GLU A 96 1.94 -13.29 -3.69
C GLU A 96 2.79 -12.11 -3.21
N ALA A 97 3.49 -11.47 -4.14
CA ALA A 97 4.40 -10.37 -3.87
C ALA A 97 3.95 -9.10 -4.60
N GLU A 98 4.23 -7.94 -4.02
CA GLU A 98 3.99 -6.63 -4.61
C GLU A 98 4.93 -6.40 -5.80
N GLY A 99 4.42 -5.75 -6.85
CA GLY A 99 5.16 -5.43 -8.06
C GLY A 99 4.83 -6.37 -9.22
N HIS A 100 5.33 -5.99 -10.40
CA HIS A 100 5.14 -6.69 -11.66
C HIS A 100 6.32 -7.62 -11.96
N VAL A 101 6.09 -8.71 -12.70
CA VAL A 101 7.16 -9.64 -13.13
C VAL A 101 8.20 -8.99 -14.07
N GLU A 102 7.86 -7.85 -14.66
CA GLU A 102 8.75 -7.06 -15.50
C GLU A 102 9.64 -6.11 -14.70
N ASP A 103 9.36 -5.92 -13.40
CA ASP A 103 10.14 -5.06 -12.54
C ASP A 103 11.52 -5.66 -12.32
N ARG A 104 12.55 -4.82 -12.48
CA ARG A 104 13.94 -5.25 -12.34
C ARG A 104 14.21 -5.87 -10.96
N ALA A 105 13.68 -5.27 -9.90
CA ALA A 105 13.83 -5.80 -8.53
C ALA A 105 13.23 -7.20 -8.39
N MET A 106 12.05 -7.43 -8.98
CA MET A 106 11.37 -8.74 -8.98
C MET A 106 12.19 -9.79 -9.74
N GLN A 107 12.69 -9.43 -10.93
CA GLN A 107 13.51 -10.33 -11.75
C GLN A 107 14.81 -10.72 -11.04
N GLU A 108 15.51 -9.76 -10.45
CA GLU A 108 16.74 -10.01 -9.70
C GLU A 108 16.48 -10.89 -8.47
N ALA A 109 15.40 -10.62 -7.72
CA ALA A 109 15.01 -11.44 -6.56
C ALA A 109 14.71 -12.89 -6.96
N VAL A 110 13.90 -13.10 -8.01
CA VAL A 110 13.55 -14.45 -8.48
C VAL A 110 14.80 -15.21 -8.95
N VAL A 111 15.67 -14.59 -9.75
CA VAL A 111 16.92 -15.23 -10.20
C VAL A 111 17.80 -15.60 -9.00
N CYS A 112 17.95 -14.72 -8.02
CA CYS A 112 18.74 -15.00 -6.83
C CYS A 112 18.15 -16.14 -6.00
N ILE A 113 16.83 -16.16 -5.81
CA ILE A 113 16.10 -17.24 -5.13
C ILE A 113 16.36 -18.57 -5.84
N GLU A 114 16.19 -18.64 -7.16
CA GLU A 114 16.38 -19.89 -7.90
C GLU A 114 17.83 -20.38 -7.87
N GLU A 115 18.80 -19.50 -8.12
CA GLU A 115 20.19 -19.89 -8.30
C GLU A 115 20.96 -20.06 -6.98
N ARG A 116 20.73 -19.19 -5.99
CA ARG A 116 21.52 -19.16 -4.75
C ARG A 116 20.80 -19.79 -3.57
N ILE A 117 19.47 -19.70 -3.52
CA ILE A 117 18.69 -20.13 -2.35
C ILE A 117 18.16 -21.54 -2.57
N ILE A 118 17.40 -21.78 -3.63
CA ILE A 118 16.84 -23.10 -3.94
C ILE A 118 17.89 -23.98 -4.63
N GLY A 119 18.75 -23.39 -5.47
CA GLY A 119 19.77 -24.12 -6.23
C GLY A 119 19.18 -24.92 -7.40
N GLN A 120 17.97 -24.58 -7.85
CA GLN A 120 17.28 -25.23 -8.96
C GLN A 120 16.69 -24.14 -9.86
N ARG A 121 17.09 -24.15 -11.14
CA ARG A 121 16.55 -23.22 -12.14
C ARG A 121 15.09 -23.52 -12.44
N ASN A 122 14.30 -22.47 -12.72
CA ASN A 122 12.86 -22.57 -12.96
C ASN A 122 12.10 -23.22 -11.79
N SER A 123 12.60 -23.04 -10.56
CA SER A 123 11.92 -23.50 -9.36
C SER A 123 10.86 -22.53 -8.87
N MET A 124 10.80 -21.30 -9.40
CA MET A 124 9.73 -20.34 -9.15
C MET A 124 8.79 -20.30 -10.35
N ARG A 125 7.64 -20.96 -10.26
CA ARG A 125 6.63 -20.95 -11.33
C ARG A 125 5.72 -19.74 -11.17
N LEU A 126 5.76 -18.83 -12.14
CA LEU A 126 4.80 -17.73 -12.26
C LEU A 126 3.37 -18.28 -12.47
N LEU A 127 2.44 -17.84 -11.63
CA LEU A 127 1.00 -18.15 -11.75
C LEU A 127 0.23 -17.00 -12.41
N GLY A 128 0.68 -15.77 -12.24
CA GLY A 128 0.11 -14.60 -12.91
C GLY A 128 0.61 -13.29 -12.32
N CYS A 129 0.45 -12.23 -13.11
CA CYS A 129 0.62 -10.85 -12.68
C CYS A 129 -0.67 -10.08 -12.99
N PHE A 130 -1.15 -9.30 -12.03
CA PHE A 130 -2.44 -8.62 -12.10
C PHE A 130 -2.45 -7.34 -11.26
N PRO A 131 -3.35 -6.38 -11.57
CA PRO A 131 -3.55 -5.20 -10.74
C PRO A 131 -3.90 -5.62 -9.32
N ARG A 132 -3.18 -5.06 -8.34
CA ARG A 132 -3.39 -5.37 -6.92
C ARG A 132 -4.75 -4.86 -6.48
N VAL A 133 -5.47 -5.71 -5.76
CA VAL A 133 -6.74 -5.36 -5.12
C VAL A 133 -6.48 -5.16 -3.64
N ASP A 134 -6.58 -3.92 -3.17
CA ASP A 134 -6.51 -3.64 -1.73
C ASP A 134 -7.85 -4.02 -1.08
N MET A 135 -7.79 -4.96 -0.15
CA MET A 135 -8.96 -5.38 0.62
C MET A 135 -9.27 -4.43 1.78
N ARG A 136 -8.38 -3.46 2.07
CA ARG A 136 -8.60 -2.39 3.05
C ARG A 136 -9.42 -1.26 2.40
N PRO A 137 -10.50 -0.78 3.02
CA PRO A 137 -11.15 0.44 2.54
C PRO A 137 -10.19 1.62 2.70
N LYS A 138 -9.76 2.21 1.58
CA LYS A 138 -9.04 3.47 1.56
C LYS A 138 -10.05 4.61 1.57
N TYR A 139 -10.04 5.42 2.63
CA TYR A 139 -10.84 6.64 2.72
C TYR A 139 -10.11 7.88 2.15
N ILE A 140 -8.80 7.74 1.96
CA ILE A 140 -7.90 8.73 1.37
C ILE A 140 -7.45 8.18 0.02
N GLY A 141 -7.51 8.97 -1.04
CA GLY A 141 -7.02 8.60 -2.37
C GLY A 141 -5.76 9.36 -2.79
N SER A 142 -5.51 10.53 -2.19
CA SER A 142 -4.52 11.48 -2.71
C SER A 142 -3.83 12.31 -1.62
N PHE A 143 -2.55 12.60 -1.86
CA PHE A 143 -1.67 13.37 -1.00
C PHE A 143 -1.04 14.52 -1.79
N GLY A 144 -0.93 15.68 -1.15
CA GLY A 144 -0.33 16.86 -1.72
C GLY A 144 0.78 17.42 -0.84
N PHE A 145 2.01 17.42 -1.31
CA PHE A 145 3.17 17.87 -0.55
C PHE A 145 3.50 19.33 -0.85
N ILE A 146 3.67 20.12 0.21
CA ILE A 146 4.24 21.46 0.18
C ILE A 146 5.68 21.35 0.69
N GLY A 147 6.62 21.45 -0.24
CA GLY A 147 8.05 21.21 -0.04
C GLY A 147 8.52 19.99 -0.84
N THR A 148 9.54 20.18 -1.68
CA THR A 148 10.13 19.17 -2.57
C THR A 148 11.52 18.74 -2.09
N GLY A 149 11.65 18.50 -0.79
CA GLY A 149 12.89 17.97 -0.22
C GLY A 149 12.94 16.45 -0.35
N ALA A 150 14.12 15.86 -0.14
CA ALA A 150 14.32 14.41 -0.20
C ALA A 150 13.35 13.60 0.69
N MET A 151 12.90 14.18 1.81
CA MET A 151 11.90 13.57 2.68
C MET A 151 10.52 13.49 2.01
N SER A 152 10.09 14.55 1.33
CA SER A 152 8.83 14.55 0.59
C SER A 152 8.89 13.57 -0.57
N ASP A 153 10.00 13.54 -1.30
CA ASP A 153 10.19 12.61 -2.42
C ASP A 153 10.12 11.16 -1.94
N TRP A 154 10.78 10.85 -0.81
CA TRP A 154 10.74 9.51 -0.21
C TRP A 154 9.32 9.11 0.24
N PHE A 155 8.58 10.02 0.89
CA PHE A 155 7.20 9.72 1.32
C PHE A 155 6.25 9.60 0.12
N ALA A 156 6.38 10.47 -0.88
CA ALA A 156 5.59 10.43 -2.11
C ALA A 156 5.81 9.10 -2.84
N ASP A 157 7.06 8.69 -3.05
CA ASP A 157 7.42 7.41 -3.66
C ASP A 157 6.78 6.24 -2.89
N ARG A 158 6.88 6.23 -1.54
CA ARG A 158 6.28 5.16 -0.75
C ARG A 158 4.75 5.13 -0.83
N LEU A 159 4.10 6.28 -0.88
CA LEU A 159 2.64 6.38 -1.01
C LEU A 159 2.16 5.94 -2.40
N GLU A 160 2.91 6.28 -3.44
CA GLU A 160 2.64 5.83 -4.81
C GLU A 160 2.75 4.31 -4.93
N HIS A 161 3.76 3.69 -4.31
CA HIS A 161 3.88 2.22 -4.21
C HIS A 161 2.71 1.58 -3.45
N GLU A 162 2.14 2.26 -2.47
CA GLU A 162 0.92 1.81 -1.79
C GLU A 162 -0.36 2.12 -2.58
N GLY A 163 -0.25 2.73 -3.78
CA GLY A 163 -1.34 2.99 -4.71
C GLY A 163 -2.13 4.27 -4.38
N TYR A 164 -1.50 5.26 -3.75
CA TYR A 164 -2.06 6.61 -3.59
C TYR A 164 -1.50 7.55 -4.66
N GLN A 165 -2.26 8.59 -5.02
CA GLN A 165 -1.74 9.66 -5.87
C GLN A 165 -0.96 10.67 -5.01
N ALA A 166 0.28 10.99 -5.38
CA ALA A 166 1.05 12.07 -4.75
C ALA A 166 1.25 13.25 -5.72
N LEU A 167 0.99 14.46 -5.25
CA LEU A 167 1.27 15.71 -5.96
C LEU A 167 2.32 16.50 -5.20
N MET A 168 3.35 16.97 -5.90
CA MET A 168 4.46 17.70 -5.31
C MET A 168 4.42 19.18 -5.68
N THR A 169 4.53 20.06 -4.68
CA THR A 169 4.60 21.51 -4.88
C THR A 169 5.78 22.12 -4.13
N GLY A 170 6.46 23.06 -4.78
CA GLY A 170 7.61 23.75 -4.21
C GLY A 170 7.99 24.98 -5.03
N ARG A 171 9.12 25.61 -4.69
CA ARG A 171 9.60 26.82 -5.38
C ARG A 171 9.95 26.58 -6.85
N SER A 172 10.33 25.34 -7.19
CA SER A 172 10.77 24.93 -8.52
C SER A 172 9.72 24.19 -9.34
N THR A 173 8.55 23.88 -8.77
CA THR A 173 7.46 23.21 -9.51
C THR A 173 6.63 24.23 -10.27
N GLU A 174 5.91 23.80 -11.31
CA GLU A 174 4.91 24.64 -11.98
C GLU A 174 3.62 24.71 -11.14
N LEU A 175 3.14 23.54 -10.67
CA LEU A 175 1.98 23.41 -9.80
C LEU A 175 2.22 24.15 -8.46
N ARG A 176 1.29 25.04 -8.10
CA ARG A 176 1.33 25.79 -6.84
C ARG A 176 0.42 25.18 -5.77
N PRO A 177 0.71 25.38 -4.47
CA PRO A 177 -0.11 24.82 -3.39
C PRO A 177 -1.60 25.20 -3.49
N GLU A 178 -1.91 26.44 -3.89
CA GLU A 178 -3.28 26.92 -4.03
C GLU A 178 -4.08 26.15 -5.09
N GLU A 179 -3.41 25.66 -6.13
CA GLU A 179 -4.03 24.83 -7.18
C GLU A 179 -4.10 23.36 -6.76
N MET A 180 -3.15 22.89 -5.97
CA MET A 180 -3.02 21.50 -5.55
C MET A 180 -3.98 21.14 -4.41
N ILE A 181 -4.15 22.02 -3.40
CA ILE A 181 -4.93 21.74 -2.19
C ILE A 181 -6.37 21.28 -2.47
N PRO A 182 -7.12 21.87 -3.44
CA PRO A 182 -8.45 21.40 -3.78
C PRO A 182 -8.48 19.97 -4.36
N GLN A 183 -7.38 19.52 -4.97
CA GLN A 183 -7.28 18.25 -5.71
C GLN A 183 -6.92 17.05 -4.81
N VAL A 184 -6.50 17.29 -3.56
CA VAL A 184 -5.99 16.24 -2.67
C VAL A 184 -6.84 16.07 -1.42
N ASP A 185 -6.87 14.86 -0.87
CA ASP A 185 -7.57 14.56 0.40
C ASP A 185 -6.72 14.94 1.62
N VAL A 186 -5.38 14.85 1.47
CA VAL A 186 -4.42 15.12 2.54
C VAL A 186 -3.35 16.10 2.05
N VAL A 187 -3.16 17.19 2.78
CA VAL A 187 -2.06 18.15 2.54
C VAL A 187 -0.94 17.85 3.52
N VAL A 188 0.28 17.71 3.00
CA VAL A 188 1.48 17.44 3.78
C VAL A 188 2.42 18.64 3.69
N ILE A 189 2.70 19.31 4.81
CA ILE A 189 3.68 20.39 4.87
C ILE A 189 5.01 19.80 5.34
N CYS A 190 5.99 19.79 4.44
CA CYS A 190 7.35 19.32 4.69
C CYS A 190 8.37 20.38 4.25
N VAL A 191 8.49 21.43 5.06
CA VAL A 191 9.40 22.56 4.86
C VAL A 191 10.35 22.70 6.07
N PRO A 192 11.46 23.46 5.96
CA PRO A 192 12.31 23.69 7.12
C PRO A 192 11.51 24.34 8.25
N ILE A 193 11.82 23.97 9.50
CA ILE A 193 11.08 24.36 10.71
C ILE A 193 10.82 25.87 10.78
N SER A 194 11.80 26.69 10.39
CA SER A 194 11.69 28.15 10.38
C SER A 194 10.60 28.72 9.47
N PHE A 195 10.07 27.92 8.54
CA PHE A 195 9.03 28.33 7.58
C PHE A 195 7.71 27.59 7.80
N THR A 196 7.64 26.60 8.69
CA THR A 196 6.47 25.74 8.84
C THR A 196 5.25 26.52 9.29
N ALA A 197 5.35 27.33 10.36
CA ALA A 197 4.24 28.12 10.87
C ALA A 197 3.71 29.12 9.83
N ASP A 198 4.59 29.79 9.08
CA ASP A 198 4.19 30.73 8.03
C ASP A 198 3.51 30.02 6.85
N THR A 199 4.01 28.83 6.49
CA THR A 199 3.39 27.98 5.46
C THR A 199 1.99 27.52 5.90
N VAL A 200 1.84 27.12 7.16
CA VAL A 200 0.54 26.76 7.74
C VAL A 200 -0.42 27.95 7.73
N ARG A 201 0.02 29.15 8.13
CA ARG A 201 -0.83 30.35 8.09
C ARG A 201 -1.25 30.73 6.67
N GLN A 202 -0.36 30.54 5.71
CA GLN A 202 -0.63 30.87 4.31
C GLN A 202 -1.64 29.90 3.68
N TYR A 203 -1.48 28.59 3.89
CA TYR A 203 -2.22 27.58 3.14
C TYR A 203 -3.28 26.83 3.95
N GLY A 204 -3.19 26.82 5.28
CA GLY A 204 -4.17 26.18 6.16
C GLY A 204 -5.61 26.65 5.94
N PRO A 205 -5.89 27.95 5.71
CA PRO A 205 -7.24 28.43 5.40
C PRO A 205 -7.84 27.88 4.09
N LEU A 206 -7.01 27.32 3.20
CA LEU A 206 -7.45 26.74 1.93
C LEU A 206 -7.87 25.27 2.06
N ILE A 207 -7.62 24.64 3.22
CA ILE A 207 -7.95 23.24 3.47
C ILE A 207 -9.40 23.15 3.94
N GLU A 208 -10.24 22.51 3.13
CA GLU A 208 -11.67 22.35 3.40
C GLU A 208 -11.96 21.28 4.46
N ASP A 209 -13.11 21.40 5.13
CA ASP A 209 -13.59 20.40 6.07
C ASP A 209 -13.70 19.00 5.42
N GLY A 210 -13.30 17.96 6.15
CA GLY A 210 -13.25 16.58 5.66
C GLY A 210 -11.92 16.18 5.01
N LYS A 211 -10.97 17.12 4.89
CA LYS A 211 -9.57 16.86 4.49
C LYS A 211 -8.66 16.78 5.73
N ALA A 212 -7.43 16.31 5.53
CA ALA A 212 -6.43 16.26 6.59
C ALA A 212 -5.18 17.11 6.28
N LEU A 213 -4.56 17.65 7.33
CA LEU A 213 -3.28 18.34 7.31
C LEU A 213 -2.25 17.54 8.10
N ILE A 214 -1.18 17.10 7.43
CA ILE A 214 -0.02 16.46 8.04
C ILE A 214 1.13 17.45 8.12
N LEU A 215 1.67 17.64 9.33
CA LEU A 215 2.82 18.48 9.58
C LEU A 215 4.05 17.59 9.78
N LEU A 216 4.93 17.53 8.77
CA LEU A 216 6.21 16.83 8.83
C LEU A 216 7.30 17.82 9.25
N ALA A 217 7.39 18.11 10.55
CA ALA A 217 8.33 19.09 11.12
C ALA A 217 8.82 18.68 12.52
N GLY A 218 9.99 19.19 12.92
CA GLY A 218 10.67 18.84 14.17
C GLY A 218 10.27 19.67 15.41
N GLU A 219 9.34 20.63 15.32
CA GLU A 219 8.88 21.45 16.46
C GLU A 219 7.35 21.53 16.50
N SER A 220 6.76 21.16 17.65
CA SER A 220 5.35 20.78 17.75
C SER A 220 4.40 21.88 18.23
N GLU A 221 4.74 22.69 19.24
CA GLU A 221 3.76 23.57 19.91
C GLU A 221 3.28 24.72 19.02
N THR A 222 4.17 25.63 18.62
CA THR A 222 3.82 26.81 17.79
C THR A 222 3.17 26.41 16.45
N THR A 223 3.62 25.28 15.87
CA THR A 223 3.15 24.76 14.59
C THR A 223 1.74 24.21 14.68
N ILE A 224 1.44 23.42 15.73
CA ILE A 224 0.10 22.88 15.97
C ILE A 224 -0.87 24.01 16.32
N GLU A 225 -0.47 24.95 17.18
CA GLU A 225 -1.31 26.09 17.54
C GLU A 225 -1.67 26.92 16.31
N SER A 226 -0.69 27.22 15.45
CA SER A 226 -0.93 27.93 14.19
C SER A 226 -1.88 27.16 13.29
N ALA A 227 -1.77 25.81 13.22
CA ALA A 227 -2.65 24.99 12.41
C ALA A 227 -4.09 25.01 12.93
N LEU A 228 -4.27 24.84 14.24
CA LEU A 228 -5.58 24.88 14.90
C LEU A 228 -6.25 26.26 14.81
N GLU A 229 -5.47 27.34 14.76
CA GLU A 229 -5.98 28.71 14.62
C GLU A 229 -6.52 29.00 13.22
N VAL A 230 -5.87 28.48 12.17
CA VAL A 230 -6.12 28.90 10.78
C VAL A 230 -6.90 27.89 9.94
N THR A 231 -7.04 26.65 10.41
CA THR A 231 -7.81 25.60 9.71
C THR A 231 -9.25 25.52 10.23
N GLY A 232 -10.16 24.99 9.40
CA GLY A 232 -11.54 24.72 9.81
C GLY A 232 -11.63 23.60 10.86
N SER A 233 -12.68 23.60 11.68
CA SER A 233 -12.87 22.57 12.71
C SER A 233 -13.10 21.17 12.14
N GLY A 234 -13.43 21.05 10.86
CA GLY A 234 -13.56 19.77 10.15
C GLY A 234 -12.26 19.29 9.50
N VAL A 235 -11.14 20.00 9.66
CA VAL A 235 -9.82 19.56 9.18
C VAL A 235 -9.14 18.71 10.24
N GLU A 236 -8.75 17.49 9.87
CA GLU A 236 -7.98 16.62 10.77
C GLU A 236 -6.50 17.01 10.74
N ILE A 237 -5.92 17.34 11.90
CA ILE A 237 -4.52 17.76 11.99
C ILE A 237 -3.69 16.66 12.64
N MET A 238 -2.64 16.22 11.95
CA MET A 238 -1.69 15.24 12.45
C MET A 238 -0.27 15.79 12.41
N LEU A 239 0.40 15.79 13.55
CA LEU A 239 1.84 16.07 13.62
C LEU A 239 2.62 14.76 13.53
N ILE A 240 3.57 14.71 12.60
CA ILE A 240 4.53 13.61 12.50
C ILE A 240 5.93 14.18 12.73
N HIS A 241 6.53 13.80 13.86
CA HIS A 241 7.93 14.11 14.11
C HIS A 241 8.80 13.22 13.20
N ASN A 242 9.71 13.83 12.45
CA ASN A 242 10.70 13.09 11.69
C ASN A 242 11.81 12.59 12.62
N LEU A 243 11.93 11.27 12.80
CA LEU A 243 12.98 10.66 13.64
C LEU A 243 14.38 10.73 13.00
N TRP A 244 14.49 11.27 11.78
CA TRP A 244 15.71 11.31 11.00
C TRP A 244 16.53 12.56 11.35
N GLY A 245 17.54 12.39 12.22
CA GLY A 245 18.58 13.38 12.41
C GLY A 245 19.45 13.55 11.14
N PRO A 246 20.26 14.62 11.05
CA PRO A 246 21.01 15.02 9.85
C PRO A 246 22.15 14.08 9.42
N GLY A 247 22.13 12.80 9.81
CA GLY A 247 23.22 11.84 9.60
C GLY A 247 22.90 10.62 8.73
N CYS A 248 21.68 10.47 8.21
CA CYS A 248 21.34 9.31 7.40
C CYS A 248 21.62 9.56 5.92
N ASN A 249 22.92 9.55 5.57
CA ASN A 249 23.36 9.37 4.19
C ASN A 249 22.80 8.02 3.70
N HIS A 250 22.01 8.06 2.64
CA HIS A 250 21.74 6.88 1.83
C HIS A 250 23.00 6.61 1.00
N GLU A 251 23.89 5.77 1.52
CA GLU A 251 24.95 5.15 0.73
C GLU A 251 24.51 3.74 0.34
N GLY A 252 24.32 3.55 -0.98
CA GLY A 252 24.62 2.32 -1.72
C GLY A 252 23.69 1.14 -1.59
#